data_AF-A0A7W9Z355-F1
#
_entry.id   AF-A0A7W9Z355-F1
#
_cell.length_a   1.000
_cell.length_b   1.000
_cell.length_c   1.000
_cell.angle_alpha   90.00
_cell.angle_beta   90.00
_cell.angle_gamma   90.00
#
_symmetry.space_group_name_H-M   'P 1'
#
loop_
_entity.id
_entity.type
_entity.pdbx_description
1 polymer ?
#
loop_
_entity_poly.entity_id
_entity_poly.type
_entity_poly.pdbx_seq_one_letter_code
_entity_poly.pdbx_strand_id
1 'polypeptide(L)'
;MRREARLLLVAPCLSCLGVAFAASAASAEPEIFSPGVISGPAGEACPAFTPDGNTVYFDVGSMILVSHRAQGQWSKPQIAPFSGTWGDHDPSIAPDGSYIVYVSNHPFDNSGKALSATAHGQVYPNAGGNLWRVDRKGNDWGTPMHLPATVNDSDRTYAPSIAADGSLYYIHPDAAGTFHVYRSAYKNGNYQTAEQLVLGDPTAQVHDPAIAPDQSFIVFNWNDAKKPGMGGLYIAFREGNHWSQPIDLGVAVNGKDGRWNQWGAHLSPDHRTLYYTSDRTTPTSYPRTPEQAQRQLARMQQWDNGGDNIWSVSLAPWLHAHHATDDR
;
A
#
# COMPACT_ATOMS: atom_id res chain seq x y z
N MET A 1 26.02 -84.57 -1.45
CA MET A 1 25.06 -84.35 -0.35
C MET A 1 25.12 -82.88 0.04
N ARG A 2 23.95 -82.25 0.14
CA ARG A 2 23.70 -80.80 0.17
C ARG A 2 24.47 -80.08 1.29
N ARG A 3 25.05 -78.92 1.00
CA ARG A 3 25.36 -77.88 1.99
C ARG A 3 24.63 -76.61 1.59
N GLU A 4 23.65 -76.23 2.41
CA GLU A 4 22.87 -75.01 2.25
C GLU A 4 23.69 -73.81 2.73
N ALA A 5 23.81 -72.79 1.89
CA ALA A 5 24.32 -71.48 2.27
C ALA A 5 23.12 -70.57 2.58
N ARG A 6 23.01 -70.13 3.84
CA ARG A 6 22.02 -69.14 4.27
C ARG A 6 22.38 -67.77 3.68
N LEU A 7 21.51 -67.22 2.85
CA LEU A 7 21.58 -65.84 2.37
C LEU A 7 20.94 -64.92 3.43
N LEU A 8 21.74 -64.06 4.06
CA LEU A 8 21.24 -62.97 4.92
C LEU A 8 20.80 -61.81 4.02
N LEU A 9 19.49 -61.52 3.99
CA LEU A 9 18.98 -60.26 3.47
C LEU A 9 19.27 -59.14 4.48
N VAL A 10 20.10 -58.18 4.09
CA VAL A 10 20.22 -56.89 4.77
C VAL A 10 19.34 -55.91 4.00
N ALA A 11 18.24 -55.48 4.60
CA ALA A 11 17.40 -54.41 4.07
C ALA A 11 18.08 -53.05 4.32
N PRO A 12 18.22 -52.17 3.32
CA PRO A 12 18.69 -50.82 3.57
C PRO A 12 17.53 -49.96 4.11
N CYS A 13 17.65 -49.53 5.37
CA CYS A 13 16.82 -48.46 5.91
C CYS A 13 17.09 -47.18 5.12
N LEU A 14 16.14 -46.77 4.26
CA LEU A 14 16.09 -45.40 3.76
C LEU A 14 15.69 -44.49 4.92
N SER A 15 16.66 -43.81 5.51
CA SER A 15 16.42 -42.66 6.38
C SER A 15 16.06 -41.45 5.51
N CYS A 16 14.77 -41.16 5.39
CA CYS A 16 14.28 -39.90 4.84
C CYS A 16 14.71 -38.75 5.77
N LEU A 17 15.73 -37.99 5.38
CA LEU A 17 16.03 -36.69 5.96
C LEU A 17 14.93 -35.72 5.54
N GLY A 18 13.90 -35.60 6.37
CA GLY A 18 12.93 -34.53 6.27
C GLY A 18 13.63 -33.21 6.56
N VAL A 19 13.85 -32.40 5.51
CA VAL A 19 14.24 -31.00 5.69
C VAL A 19 13.01 -30.28 6.23
N ALA A 20 12.95 -30.10 7.54
CA ALA A 20 11.98 -29.21 8.16
C ALA A 20 12.33 -27.78 7.73
N PHE A 21 11.57 -27.24 6.78
CA PHE A 21 11.52 -25.79 6.60
C PHE A 21 10.92 -25.22 7.89
N ALA A 22 11.76 -24.67 8.76
CA ALA A 22 11.30 -23.79 9.80
C ALA A 22 10.65 -22.60 9.09
N ALA A 23 9.32 -22.54 9.08
CA ALA A 23 8.61 -21.33 8.72
C ALA A 23 9.12 -20.25 9.67
N SER A 24 9.88 -19.29 9.13
CA SER A 24 10.21 -18.08 9.89
C SER A 24 8.90 -17.50 10.38
N ALA A 25 8.71 -17.42 11.69
CA ALA A 25 7.55 -16.72 12.25
C ALA A 25 7.60 -15.31 11.66
N ALA A 26 6.58 -14.95 10.88
CA ALA A 26 6.56 -13.65 10.22
C ALA A 26 6.60 -12.56 11.31
N SER A 27 7.65 -11.73 11.27
CA SER A 27 7.85 -10.67 12.24
C SER A 27 6.91 -9.51 11.94
N ALA A 28 6.41 -8.85 12.98
CA ALA A 28 5.67 -7.59 12.90
C ALA A 28 6.61 -6.37 12.78
N GLU A 29 7.91 -6.59 12.58
CA GLU A 29 8.90 -5.53 12.44
C GLU A 29 8.92 -5.00 11.00
N PRO A 30 8.76 -3.69 10.79
CA PRO A 30 8.83 -3.11 9.46
C PRO A 30 10.24 -3.12 8.89
N GLU A 31 10.34 -3.41 7.59
CA GLU A 31 11.57 -3.42 6.81
C GLU A 31 11.51 -2.39 5.67
N ILE A 32 12.62 -1.69 5.43
CA ILE A 32 12.75 -0.76 4.30
C ILE A 32 12.66 -1.51 2.97
N PHE A 33 11.81 -1.05 2.06
CA PHE A 33 11.61 -1.73 0.78
C PHE A 33 12.69 -1.36 -0.24
N SER A 34 13.49 -2.35 -0.64
CA SER A 34 14.49 -2.23 -1.73
C SER A 34 15.35 -0.95 -1.64
N PRO A 35 16.12 -0.77 -0.55
CA PRO A 35 16.87 0.46 -0.26
C PRO A 35 17.90 0.79 -1.36
N GLY A 36 17.95 2.05 -1.75
CA GLY A 36 18.82 2.58 -2.79
C GLY A 36 18.36 2.31 -4.24
N VAL A 37 17.24 1.60 -4.42
CA VAL A 37 16.66 1.33 -5.76
C VAL A 37 15.21 1.81 -5.85
N ILE A 38 14.34 1.39 -4.92
CA ILE A 38 12.97 1.89 -4.82
C ILE A 38 12.92 2.96 -3.74
N SER A 39 13.18 2.61 -2.47
CA SER A 39 13.35 3.61 -1.41
C SER A 39 14.70 4.29 -1.58
N GLY A 40 14.66 5.55 -1.99
CA GLY A 40 15.77 6.42 -2.35
C GLY A 40 15.72 7.74 -1.56
N PRO A 41 16.38 8.79 -2.06
CA PRO A 41 16.46 10.06 -1.34
C PRO A 41 15.34 11.04 -1.71
N ALA A 42 14.39 10.66 -2.58
CA ALA A 42 13.48 11.59 -3.25
C ALA A 42 12.05 11.61 -2.71
N GLY A 43 11.78 10.90 -1.62
CA GLY A 43 10.44 10.86 -1.01
C GLY A 43 9.54 9.87 -1.75
N GLU A 44 9.90 8.58 -1.75
CA GLU A 44 9.14 7.56 -2.45
C GLU A 44 8.00 7.03 -1.60
N ALA A 45 6.81 6.94 -2.19
CA ALA A 45 5.56 6.66 -1.47
C ALA A 45 4.60 5.76 -2.28
N CYS A 46 3.58 5.25 -1.60
CA CYS A 46 2.37 4.67 -2.20
C CYS A 46 2.62 3.59 -3.29
N PRO A 47 3.26 2.45 -2.97
CA PRO A 47 3.58 1.44 -3.97
C PRO A 47 2.37 0.57 -4.34
N ALA A 48 2.21 0.29 -5.63
CA ALA A 48 1.24 -0.68 -6.13
C ALA A 48 1.89 -1.69 -7.07
N PHE A 49 1.57 -2.96 -6.86
CA PHE A 49 2.24 -4.09 -7.51
C PHE A 49 1.35 -4.75 -8.55
N THR A 50 1.95 -5.20 -9.65
CA THR A 50 1.27 -6.14 -10.56
C THR A 50 1.01 -7.47 -9.85
N PRO A 51 -0.02 -8.25 -10.28
CA PRO A 51 -0.40 -9.48 -9.59
C PRO A 51 0.73 -10.52 -9.46
N ASP A 52 1.68 -10.51 -10.40
CA ASP A 52 2.85 -11.38 -10.39
C ASP A 52 3.98 -10.91 -9.44
N GLY A 53 3.82 -9.73 -8.82
CA GLY A 53 4.80 -9.10 -7.93
C GLY A 53 6.08 -8.61 -8.62
N ASN A 54 6.15 -8.64 -9.95
CA ASN A 54 7.38 -8.30 -10.69
C ASN A 54 7.40 -6.88 -11.25
N THR A 55 6.34 -6.10 -11.09
CA THR A 55 6.34 -4.67 -11.42
C THR A 55 5.76 -3.89 -10.26
N VAL A 56 6.40 -2.79 -9.90
CA VAL A 56 5.91 -1.84 -8.89
C VAL A 56 5.78 -0.46 -9.51
N TYR A 57 4.66 0.19 -9.24
CA TYR A 57 4.41 1.60 -9.54
C TYR A 57 4.36 2.36 -8.22
N PHE A 58 4.94 3.55 -8.15
CA PHE A 58 5.03 4.30 -6.90
C PHE A 58 5.32 5.78 -7.15
N ASP A 59 5.06 6.60 -6.15
CA ASP A 59 5.10 8.05 -6.26
C ASP A 59 6.48 8.60 -5.96
N VAL A 60 6.93 9.53 -6.80
CA VAL A 60 8.12 10.37 -6.54
C VAL A 60 7.89 11.75 -7.12
N GLY A 61 7.87 12.79 -6.28
CA GLY A 61 7.85 14.18 -6.76
C GLY A 61 6.64 14.53 -7.64
N SER A 62 5.45 14.01 -7.32
CA SER A 62 4.21 14.16 -8.13
C SER A 62 4.26 13.49 -9.51
N MET A 63 5.04 12.42 -9.60
CA MET A 63 5.09 11.54 -10.76
C MET A 63 4.92 10.10 -10.28
N ILE A 64 4.27 9.28 -11.10
CA ILE A 64 4.25 7.83 -10.90
C ILE A 64 5.45 7.25 -11.66
N LEU A 65 6.34 6.58 -10.93
CA LEU A 65 7.44 5.80 -11.48
C LEU A 65 7.05 4.32 -11.58
N VAL A 66 7.79 3.59 -12.41
CA VAL A 66 7.70 2.14 -12.57
C VAL A 66 9.09 1.50 -12.44
N SER A 67 9.15 0.36 -11.77
CA SER A 67 10.33 -0.51 -11.73
C SER A 67 9.92 -1.96 -11.94
N HIS A 68 10.80 -2.74 -12.57
CA HIS A 68 10.58 -4.15 -12.89
C HIS A 68 11.57 -5.04 -12.15
N ARG A 69 11.10 -6.19 -11.68
CA ARG A 69 11.91 -7.19 -11.00
C ARG A 69 12.29 -8.32 -11.95
N ALA A 70 13.58 -8.59 -12.06
CA ALA A 70 14.10 -9.75 -12.77
C ALA A 70 15.20 -10.40 -11.93
N GLN A 71 15.16 -11.72 -11.81
CA GLN A 71 16.15 -12.50 -11.03
C GLN A 71 16.29 -11.98 -9.58
N GLY A 72 15.17 -11.55 -8.98
CA GLY A 72 15.11 -11.03 -7.61
C GLY A 72 15.52 -9.56 -7.45
N GLN A 73 16.02 -8.89 -8.49
CA GLN A 73 16.50 -7.50 -8.44
C GLN A 73 15.54 -6.53 -9.15
N TRP A 74 15.30 -5.38 -8.52
CA TRP A 74 14.54 -4.28 -9.11
C TRP A 74 15.41 -3.47 -10.07
N SER A 75 14.85 -3.05 -11.20
CA SER A 75 15.49 -2.14 -12.15
C SER A 75 15.52 -0.71 -11.61
N LYS A 76 16.36 0.13 -12.21
CA LYS A 76 16.28 1.58 -11.99
C LYS A 76 14.87 2.08 -12.33
N PRO A 77 14.21 2.86 -11.47
CA PRO A 77 12.89 3.40 -11.76
C PRO A 77 12.88 4.32 -12.99
N GLN A 78 11.77 4.30 -13.73
CA GLN A 78 11.49 5.17 -14.87
C GLN A 78 10.12 5.81 -14.70
N ILE A 79 9.87 6.99 -15.29
CA ILE A 79 8.53 7.59 -15.26
C ILE A 79 7.57 6.66 -16.00
N ALA A 80 6.43 6.35 -15.38
CA ALA A 80 5.40 5.53 -15.99
C ALA A 80 4.88 6.22 -17.27
N PRO A 81 4.56 5.47 -18.34
CA PRO A 81 4.25 6.05 -19.64
C PRO A 81 2.99 6.92 -19.68
N PHE A 82 2.15 6.85 -18.63
CA PHE A 82 0.94 7.65 -18.47
C PHE A 82 1.10 8.84 -17.51
N SER A 83 2.31 9.07 -16.95
CA SER A 83 2.57 10.08 -15.92
C SER A 83 3.68 11.08 -16.32
N GLY A 84 3.85 12.14 -15.52
CA GLY A 84 4.93 13.13 -15.65
C GLY A 84 4.53 14.43 -16.34
N THR A 85 3.26 14.55 -16.76
CA THR A 85 2.71 15.79 -17.32
C THR A 85 1.95 16.60 -16.27
N TRP A 86 1.28 15.92 -15.34
CA TRP A 86 0.43 16.49 -14.30
C TRP A 86 0.93 16.03 -12.92
N GLY A 87 0.33 16.57 -11.86
CA GLY A 87 0.58 16.09 -10.51
C GLY A 87 -0.13 14.76 -10.30
N ASP A 88 0.61 13.67 -10.43
CA ASP A 88 0.11 12.30 -10.38
C ASP A 88 0.58 11.61 -9.09
N HIS A 89 -0.33 10.93 -8.40
CA HIS A 89 -0.10 10.31 -7.09
C HIS A 89 -0.92 9.02 -6.90
N ASP A 90 -0.62 8.29 -5.83
CA ASP A 90 -1.33 7.17 -5.24
C ASP A 90 -1.82 6.11 -6.26
N PRO A 91 -0.92 5.46 -7.02
CA PRO A 91 -1.31 4.41 -7.94
C PRO A 91 -1.90 3.22 -7.18
N SER A 92 -2.86 2.57 -7.81
CA SER A 92 -3.51 1.36 -7.32
C SER A 92 -3.81 0.45 -8.49
N ILE A 93 -3.46 -0.83 -8.38
CA ILE A 93 -3.58 -1.79 -9.48
C ILE A 93 -4.72 -2.74 -9.20
N ALA A 94 -5.56 -2.98 -10.21
CA ALA A 94 -6.62 -3.96 -10.10
C ALA A 94 -6.04 -5.33 -9.73
N PRO A 95 -6.69 -6.14 -8.87
CA PRO A 95 -6.17 -7.44 -8.45
C PRO A 95 -5.89 -8.42 -9.59
N ASP A 96 -6.53 -8.24 -10.75
CA ASP A 96 -6.30 -9.01 -11.97
C ASP A 96 -5.25 -8.38 -12.92
N GLY A 97 -4.70 -7.22 -12.55
CA GLY A 97 -3.70 -6.47 -13.31
C GLY A 97 -4.24 -5.76 -14.55
N SER A 98 -5.57 -5.73 -14.74
CA SER A 98 -6.19 -5.24 -15.99
C SER A 98 -6.22 -3.71 -16.11
N TYR A 99 -6.10 -2.97 -15.01
CA TYR A 99 -6.03 -1.51 -15.01
C TYR A 99 -5.31 -0.95 -13.78
N ILE A 100 -4.89 0.31 -13.88
CA ILE A 100 -4.42 1.13 -12.76
C ILE A 100 -5.42 2.26 -12.54
N VAL A 101 -5.73 2.56 -11.29
CA VAL A 101 -6.38 3.81 -10.86
C VAL A 101 -5.36 4.64 -10.10
N TYR A 102 -5.33 5.94 -10.32
CA TYR A 102 -4.39 6.85 -9.68
C TYR A 102 -5.00 8.24 -9.54
N VAL A 103 -4.42 9.07 -8.68
CA VAL A 103 -4.81 10.47 -8.51
C VAL A 103 -4.11 11.31 -9.56
N SER A 104 -4.82 12.25 -10.19
CA SER A 104 -4.20 13.28 -11.00
C SER A 104 -4.92 14.63 -10.88
N ASN A 105 -4.16 15.71 -10.97
CA ASN A 105 -4.68 17.06 -11.17
C ASN A 105 -4.90 17.42 -12.67
N HIS A 106 -4.91 16.42 -13.56
CA HIS A 106 -5.18 16.58 -14.99
C HIS A 106 -6.55 17.24 -15.24
N PRO A 107 -6.64 18.30 -16.09
CA PRO A 107 -7.92 18.90 -16.49
C PRO A 107 -8.80 17.94 -17.30
N PHE A 108 -10.08 17.84 -16.98
CA PHE A 108 -11.07 17.09 -17.77
C PHE A 108 -12.07 17.99 -18.51
N ASP A 109 -11.98 19.30 -18.34
CA ASP A 109 -12.92 20.31 -18.85
C ASP A 109 -12.40 21.07 -20.08
N ASN A 110 -11.31 20.59 -20.70
CA ASN A 110 -10.58 21.26 -21.79
C ASN A 110 -10.01 22.66 -21.45
N SER A 111 -9.97 23.06 -20.17
CA SER A 111 -9.41 24.36 -19.76
C SER A 111 -7.89 24.44 -19.95
N GLY A 112 -7.22 23.29 -20.01
CA GLY A 112 -5.75 23.19 -20.03
C GLY A 112 -5.08 23.62 -18.71
N LYS A 113 -5.85 23.81 -17.63
CA LYS A 113 -5.35 24.19 -16.31
C LYS A 113 -5.46 23.03 -15.34
N ALA A 114 -4.44 22.80 -14.54
CA ALA A 114 -4.51 21.78 -13.50
C ALA A 114 -5.68 22.03 -12.54
N LEU A 115 -6.29 20.95 -12.06
CA LEU A 115 -7.39 21.00 -11.12
C LEU A 115 -6.97 21.76 -9.85
N SER A 116 -7.88 22.60 -9.36
CA SER A 116 -7.72 23.31 -8.08
C SER A 116 -8.53 22.62 -7.00
N ALA A 117 -8.11 22.77 -5.75
CA ALA A 117 -8.86 22.28 -4.60
C ALA A 117 -9.49 23.45 -3.83
N THR A 118 -10.63 23.21 -3.21
CA THR A 118 -11.30 24.16 -2.33
C THR A 118 -11.32 23.62 -0.91
N ALA A 119 -10.72 24.35 0.02
CA ALA A 119 -10.75 24.01 1.45
C ALA A 119 -11.02 25.26 2.28
N HIS A 120 -11.92 25.16 3.27
CA HIS A 120 -12.30 26.26 4.16
C HIS A 120 -12.68 27.57 3.41
N GLY A 121 -13.36 27.43 2.26
CA GLY A 121 -13.78 28.56 1.42
C GLY A 121 -12.65 29.25 0.64
N GLN A 122 -11.43 28.69 0.65
CA GLN A 122 -10.28 29.18 -0.12
C GLN A 122 -10.00 28.22 -1.30
N VAL A 123 -9.60 28.79 -2.44
CA VAL A 123 -9.19 28.03 -3.62
C VAL A 123 -7.68 27.92 -3.65
N TYR A 124 -7.18 26.70 -3.81
CA TYR A 124 -5.77 26.34 -3.91
C TYR A 124 -5.47 25.88 -5.34
N PRO A 125 -4.82 26.74 -6.16
CA PRO A 125 -4.48 26.40 -7.53
C PRO A 125 -3.59 25.15 -7.62
N ASN A 126 -3.84 24.29 -8.62
CA ASN A 126 -3.08 23.07 -8.92
C ASN A 126 -3.08 22.00 -7.81
N ALA A 127 -3.85 22.20 -6.74
CA ALA A 127 -3.93 21.30 -5.59
C ALA A 127 -5.15 20.36 -5.63
N GLY A 128 -5.95 20.39 -6.69
CA GLY A 128 -7.08 19.48 -6.87
C GLY A 128 -6.62 18.08 -7.22
N GLY A 129 -7.44 17.08 -6.91
CA GLY A 129 -7.14 15.68 -7.24
C GLY A 129 -8.40 14.92 -7.55
N ASN A 130 -8.39 14.21 -8.66
CA ASN A 130 -9.45 13.31 -9.10
C ASN A 130 -8.85 11.96 -9.45
N LEU A 131 -9.67 10.91 -9.42
CA LEU A 131 -9.27 9.57 -9.82
C LEU A 131 -9.32 9.43 -11.34
N TRP A 132 -8.22 8.96 -11.89
CA TRP A 132 -8.01 8.60 -13.28
C TRP A 132 -7.71 7.12 -13.39
N ARG A 133 -8.09 6.52 -14.52
CA ARG A 133 -7.87 5.11 -14.82
C ARG A 133 -7.08 4.96 -16.10
N VAL A 134 -6.18 3.97 -16.14
CA VAL A 134 -5.54 3.53 -17.38
C VAL A 134 -5.67 2.01 -17.52
N ASP A 135 -6.22 1.58 -18.66
CA ASP A 135 -6.42 0.16 -18.95
C ASP A 135 -5.18 -0.48 -19.56
N ARG A 136 -4.94 -1.75 -19.22
CA ARG A 136 -3.88 -2.55 -19.83
C ARG A 136 -4.20 -2.81 -21.31
N LYS A 137 -3.23 -2.59 -22.19
CA LYS A 137 -3.29 -2.89 -23.63
C LYS A 137 -2.11 -3.77 -24.02
N GLY A 138 -2.28 -5.08 -23.89
CA GLY A 138 -1.19 -6.04 -24.08
C GLY A 138 -0.08 -5.82 -23.04
N ASN A 139 1.13 -5.52 -23.51
CA ASN A 139 2.26 -5.23 -22.62
C ASN A 139 2.34 -3.75 -22.19
N ASP A 140 1.50 -2.89 -22.75
CA ASP A 140 1.52 -1.44 -22.51
C ASP A 140 0.26 -0.97 -21.77
N TRP A 141 0.22 0.33 -21.50
CA TRP A 141 -0.93 1.03 -20.93
C TRP A 141 -1.67 1.82 -22.01
N GLY A 142 -2.99 1.92 -21.86
CA GLY A 142 -3.84 2.74 -22.70
C GLY A 142 -3.71 4.24 -22.43
N THR A 143 -4.71 4.98 -22.90
CA THR A 143 -4.83 6.42 -22.61
C THR A 143 -5.51 6.60 -21.25
N PRO A 144 -5.02 7.51 -20.38
CA PRO A 144 -5.72 7.87 -19.16
C PRO A 144 -7.15 8.33 -19.39
N MET A 145 -8.05 7.93 -18.50
CA MET A 145 -9.47 8.25 -18.53
C MET A 145 -9.90 8.79 -17.17
N HIS A 146 -10.52 9.97 -17.15
CA HIS A 146 -11.14 10.53 -15.96
C HIS A 146 -12.32 9.64 -15.52
N LEU A 147 -12.36 9.27 -14.24
CA LEU A 147 -13.47 8.48 -13.70
C LEU A 147 -14.75 9.33 -13.55
N PRO A 148 -15.95 8.74 -13.67
CA PRO A 148 -17.21 9.48 -13.69
C PRO A 148 -17.47 10.25 -12.40
N ALA A 149 -18.40 11.21 -12.46
CA ALA A 149 -18.83 12.01 -11.30
C ALA A 149 -19.47 11.20 -10.17
N THR A 150 -19.85 9.93 -10.39
CA THR A 150 -20.25 9.02 -9.31
C THR A 150 -19.08 8.61 -8.41
N VAL A 151 -17.84 8.80 -8.89
CA VAL A 151 -16.57 8.61 -8.16
C VAL A 151 -15.95 9.95 -7.80
N ASN A 152 -15.83 10.85 -8.79
CA ASN A 152 -15.22 12.17 -8.65
C ASN A 152 -16.26 13.24 -8.31
N ASP A 153 -16.95 13.10 -7.17
CA ASP A 153 -17.93 14.09 -6.69
C ASP A 153 -17.30 15.19 -5.80
N SER A 154 -15.98 15.12 -5.60
CA SER A 154 -15.17 16.08 -4.86
C SER A 154 -13.97 16.56 -5.67
N ASP A 155 -13.52 17.80 -5.42
CA ASP A 155 -12.27 18.35 -5.98
C ASP A 155 -11.00 17.83 -5.27
N ARG A 156 -11.20 17.01 -4.23
CA ARG A 156 -10.18 16.43 -3.35
C ARG A 156 -10.46 14.93 -3.17
N THR A 157 -10.26 14.15 -4.23
CA THR A 157 -10.48 12.70 -4.25
C THR A 157 -9.14 11.97 -4.40
N TYR A 158 -8.74 11.19 -3.39
CA TYR A 158 -7.37 10.67 -3.24
C TYR A 158 -7.30 9.20 -2.79
N ALA A 159 -6.09 8.63 -2.79
CA ALA A 159 -5.75 7.32 -2.23
C ALA A 159 -6.68 6.16 -2.63
N PRO A 160 -6.77 5.82 -3.92
CA PRO A 160 -7.63 4.74 -4.40
C PRO A 160 -7.13 3.35 -4.01
N SER A 161 -8.08 2.45 -3.76
CA SER A 161 -7.86 1.03 -3.52
C SER A 161 -8.97 0.21 -4.17
N ILE A 162 -8.61 -0.96 -4.71
CA ILE A 162 -9.45 -1.68 -5.67
C ILE A 162 -9.76 -3.09 -5.15
N ALA A 163 -11.05 -3.39 -5.00
CA ALA A 163 -11.52 -4.74 -4.68
C ALA A 163 -11.59 -5.63 -5.94
N ALA A 164 -11.64 -6.96 -5.77
CA ALA A 164 -11.70 -7.92 -6.88
C ALA A 164 -12.99 -7.83 -7.70
N ASP A 165 -14.07 -7.30 -7.12
CA ASP A 165 -15.33 -7.03 -7.84
C ASP A 165 -15.27 -5.72 -8.65
N GLY A 166 -14.13 -5.02 -8.64
CA GLY A 166 -13.90 -3.74 -9.29
C GLY A 166 -14.33 -2.53 -8.46
N SER A 167 -14.94 -2.73 -7.28
CA SER A 167 -15.32 -1.60 -6.42
C SER A 167 -14.10 -0.79 -5.98
N LEU A 168 -14.27 0.53 -5.92
CA LEU A 168 -13.25 1.46 -5.47
C LEU A 168 -13.50 1.88 -4.03
N TYR A 169 -12.43 1.97 -3.27
CA TYR A 169 -12.34 2.56 -1.94
C TYR A 169 -11.35 3.70 -2.02
N TYR A 170 -11.73 4.88 -1.58
CA TYR A 170 -10.91 6.09 -1.71
C TYR A 170 -11.35 7.11 -0.69
N ILE A 171 -10.62 8.21 -0.58
CA ILE A 171 -10.96 9.28 0.36
C ILE A 171 -11.38 10.56 -0.34
N HIS A 172 -12.31 11.27 0.29
CA HIS A 172 -12.55 12.67 0.04
C HIS A 172 -13.14 13.34 1.29
N PRO A 173 -13.10 14.67 1.38
CA PRO A 173 -13.60 15.36 2.56
C PRO A 173 -15.12 15.48 2.54
N ASP A 174 -15.72 15.49 3.73
CA ASP A 174 -17.08 15.92 3.95
C ASP A 174 -17.23 17.46 3.84
N ALA A 175 -18.44 17.97 4.08
CA ALA A 175 -18.74 19.41 4.04
C ALA A 175 -17.95 20.23 5.08
N ALA A 176 -17.50 19.63 6.18
CA ALA A 176 -16.66 20.28 7.19
C ALA A 176 -15.16 20.25 6.83
N GLY A 177 -14.77 19.48 5.81
CA GLY A 177 -13.39 19.30 5.39
C GLY A 177 -12.70 18.07 6.00
N THR A 178 -13.41 17.22 6.73
CA THR A 178 -12.87 16.00 7.34
C THR A 178 -12.85 14.88 6.30
N PHE A 179 -11.69 14.26 6.08
CA PHE A 179 -11.55 13.12 5.18
C PHE A 179 -12.16 11.86 5.78
N HIS A 180 -12.90 11.15 4.93
CA HIS A 180 -13.47 9.84 5.22
C HIS A 180 -13.19 8.89 4.06
N VAL A 181 -13.29 7.60 4.31
CA VAL A 181 -13.30 6.59 3.25
C VAL A 181 -14.70 6.49 2.65
N TYR A 182 -14.75 6.40 1.33
CA TYR A 182 -15.96 6.17 0.56
C TYR A 182 -15.78 4.94 -0.31
N ARG A 183 -16.87 4.21 -0.53
CA ARG A 183 -16.93 3.05 -1.40
C ARG A 183 -17.83 3.33 -2.59
N SER A 184 -17.28 3.25 -3.79
CA SER A 184 -18.06 3.18 -5.03
C SER A 184 -18.10 1.74 -5.52
N ALA A 185 -19.27 1.10 -5.39
CA ALA A 185 -19.45 -0.27 -5.88
C ALA A 185 -19.38 -0.31 -7.42
N TYR A 186 -18.76 -1.34 -7.99
CA TYR A 186 -18.80 -1.56 -9.43
C TYR A 186 -19.88 -2.59 -9.78
N LYS A 187 -20.91 -2.18 -10.51
CA LYS A 187 -22.06 -3.03 -10.88
C LYS A 187 -22.44 -2.82 -12.33
N ASN A 188 -22.62 -3.91 -13.07
CA ASN A 188 -23.06 -3.89 -14.47
C ASN A 188 -22.23 -2.93 -15.34
N GLY A 189 -20.91 -2.94 -15.17
CA GLY A 189 -19.99 -2.10 -15.93
C GLY A 189 -19.87 -0.65 -15.45
N ASN A 190 -20.53 -0.25 -14.37
CA ASN A 190 -20.60 1.14 -13.91
C ASN A 190 -20.30 1.30 -12.41
N TYR A 191 -19.55 2.35 -12.09
CA TYR A 191 -19.37 2.83 -10.72
C TYR A 191 -20.65 3.48 -10.20
N GLN A 192 -21.15 2.96 -9.07
CA GLN A 192 -22.30 3.52 -8.38
C GLN A 192 -21.91 4.80 -7.63
N THR A 193 -22.89 5.63 -7.25
CA THR A 193 -22.65 6.74 -6.33
C THR A 193 -21.96 6.24 -5.07
N ALA A 194 -20.91 6.93 -4.66
CA ALA A 194 -20.11 6.54 -3.51
C ALA A 194 -20.89 6.68 -2.20
N GLU A 195 -20.68 5.75 -1.29
CA GLU A 195 -21.25 5.76 0.05
C GLU A 195 -20.12 5.83 1.06
N GLN A 196 -20.26 6.69 2.08
CA GLN A 196 -19.28 6.78 3.17
C GLN A 196 -19.19 5.42 3.89
N LEU A 197 -17.96 4.94 4.04
CA LEU A 197 -17.64 3.74 4.78
C LEU A 197 -17.29 4.10 6.22
N VAL A 198 -18.13 3.70 7.16
CA VAL A 198 -17.88 3.93 8.59
C VAL A 198 -16.93 2.85 9.13
N LEU A 199 -15.76 3.28 9.59
CA LEU A 199 -14.73 2.44 10.19
C LEU A 199 -14.49 2.89 11.65
N GLY A 200 -15.26 2.32 12.59
CA GLY A 200 -15.25 2.74 13.99
C GLY A 200 -16.06 4.02 14.24
N ASP A 201 -15.41 5.08 14.72
CA ASP A 201 -16.05 6.37 15.00
C ASP A 201 -16.33 7.13 13.69
N PRO A 202 -17.61 7.44 13.36
CA PRO A 202 -17.98 8.14 12.13
C PRO A 202 -17.53 9.61 12.08
N THR A 203 -17.06 10.17 13.20
CA THR A 203 -16.55 11.53 13.29
C THR A 203 -15.02 11.61 13.22
N ALA A 204 -14.35 10.45 13.23
CA ALA A 204 -12.91 10.39 13.08
C ALA A 204 -12.49 10.77 11.66
N GLN A 205 -11.23 11.14 11.53
CA GLN A 205 -10.62 11.32 10.22
C GLN A 205 -9.99 10.00 9.78
N VAL A 206 -10.30 9.59 8.54
CA VAL A 206 -9.82 8.34 7.97
C VAL A 206 -9.16 8.62 6.63
N HIS A 207 -7.96 8.07 6.44
CA HIS A 207 -7.14 8.26 5.23
C HIS A 207 -6.66 6.92 4.65
N ASP A 208 -6.21 6.97 3.41
CA ASP A 208 -5.38 5.97 2.73
C ASP A 208 -5.83 4.52 2.92
N PRO A 209 -7.05 4.16 2.48
CA PRO A 209 -7.56 2.81 2.61
C PRO A 209 -6.79 1.84 1.71
N ALA A 210 -6.51 0.64 2.23
CA ALA A 210 -6.01 -0.51 1.50
C ALA A 210 -6.98 -1.68 1.71
N ILE A 211 -7.90 -1.88 0.76
CA ILE A 211 -8.90 -2.93 0.82
C ILE A 211 -8.31 -4.27 0.35
N ALA A 212 -8.53 -5.35 1.10
CA ALA A 212 -8.25 -6.69 0.61
C ALA A 212 -9.13 -7.00 -0.61
N PRO A 213 -8.64 -7.66 -1.67
CA PRO A 213 -9.46 -7.87 -2.87
C PRO A 213 -10.78 -8.62 -2.65
N ASP A 214 -10.82 -9.53 -1.69
CA ASP A 214 -12.03 -10.25 -1.26
C ASP A 214 -12.91 -9.45 -0.29
N GLN A 215 -12.52 -8.22 0.04
CA GLN A 215 -13.16 -7.33 1.00
C GLN A 215 -13.24 -7.91 2.43
N SER A 216 -12.37 -8.86 2.78
CA SER A 216 -12.33 -9.49 4.11
C SER A 216 -11.72 -8.60 5.20
N PHE A 217 -10.78 -7.72 4.84
CA PHE A 217 -10.19 -6.74 5.75
C PHE A 217 -9.83 -5.45 5.01
N ILE A 218 -9.62 -4.37 5.75
CA ILE A 218 -9.14 -3.09 5.26
C ILE A 218 -8.09 -2.53 6.22
N VAL A 219 -6.97 -2.06 5.69
CA VAL A 219 -5.97 -1.28 6.45
C VAL A 219 -6.13 0.19 6.10
N PHE A 220 -6.02 1.09 7.06
CA PHE A 220 -6.24 2.53 6.84
C PHE A 220 -5.57 3.36 7.93
N ASN A 221 -5.36 4.64 7.63
CA ASN A 221 -4.95 5.62 8.62
C ASN A 221 -6.17 6.14 9.37
N TRP A 222 -6.06 6.26 10.70
CA TRP A 222 -7.13 6.73 11.57
C TRP A 222 -6.60 7.70 12.63
N ASN A 223 -7.34 8.79 12.83
CA ASN A 223 -7.07 9.78 13.87
C ASN A 223 -8.38 10.39 14.40
N ASP A 224 -8.33 10.89 15.64
CA ASP A 224 -9.35 11.83 16.11
C ASP A 224 -9.29 13.09 15.22
N ALA A 225 -10.41 13.47 14.60
CA ALA A 225 -10.47 14.60 13.67
C ALA A 225 -10.06 15.95 14.29
N LYS A 226 -10.02 16.05 15.64
CA LYS A 226 -9.53 17.24 16.36
C LYS A 226 -8.02 17.26 16.51
N LYS A 227 -7.32 16.15 16.25
CA LYS A 227 -5.86 16.07 16.32
C LYS A 227 -5.26 16.34 14.95
N PRO A 228 -4.15 17.09 14.87
CA PRO A 228 -3.44 17.26 13.61
C PRO A 228 -2.77 15.94 13.18
N GLY A 229 -2.52 15.82 11.88
CA GLY A 229 -1.77 14.71 11.27
C GLY A 229 -2.63 13.51 10.85
N MET A 230 -2.00 12.56 10.14
CA MET A 230 -2.65 11.38 9.55
C MET A 230 -3.05 10.31 10.56
N GLY A 231 -2.52 10.35 11.78
CA GLY A 231 -2.75 9.34 12.82
C GLY A 231 -1.93 8.06 12.62
N GLY A 232 -2.45 6.94 13.13
CA GLY A 232 -1.83 5.63 13.02
C GLY A 232 -2.49 4.76 11.96
N LEU A 233 -1.81 3.70 11.55
CA LEU A 233 -2.37 2.62 10.74
C LEU A 233 -3.13 1.63 11.62
N TYR A 234 -4.33 1.28 11.17
CA TYR A 234 -5.25 0.34 11.80
C TYR A 234 -5.73 -0.69 10.78
N ILE A 235 -6.19 -1.83 11.26
CA ILE A 235 -6.87 -2.86 10.46
C ILE A 235 -8.28 -3.08 11.01
N ALA A 236 -9.26 -3.19 10.11
CA ALA A 236 -10.62 -3.64 10.44
C ALA A 236 -11.00 -4.83 9.58
N PHE A 237 -11.78 -5.74 10.15
CA PHE A 237 -12.23 -6.97 9.51
C PHE A 237 -13.71 -6.89 9.16
N ARG A 238 -14.10 -7.61 8.10
CA ARG A 238 -15.47 -7.61 7.61
C ARG A 238 -16.34 -8.56 8.45
N GLU A 239 -17.34 -8.02 9.13
CA GLU A 239 -18.30 -8.76 9.96
C GLU A 239 -19.69 -8.71 9.31
N GLY A 240 -19.94 -9.60 8.36
CA GLY A 240 -21.17 -9.61 7.57
C GLY A 240 -21.36 -8.32 6.75
N ASN A 241 -22.27 -7.44 7.20
CA ASN A 241 -22.58 -6.18 6.53
C ASN A 241 -21.91 -4.94 7.17
N HIS A 242 -21.08 -5.13 8.20
CA HIS A 242 -20.36 -4.04 8.86
C HIS A 242 -18.87 -4.40 9.00
N TRP A 243 -18.10 -3.46 9.53
CA TRP A 243 -16.68 -3.64 9.86
C TRP A 243 -16.52 -3.75 11.37
N SER A 244 -15.55 -4.55 11.80
CA SER A 244 -15.13 -4.68 13.20
C SER A 244 -14.66 -3.33 13.74
N GLN A 245 -14.48 -3.25 15.06
CA GLN A 245 -13.72 -2.13 15.63
C GLN A 245 -12.29 -2.12 15.05
N PRO A 246 -11.73 -0.94 14.72
CA PRO A 246 -10.37 -0.83 14.22
C PRO A 246 -9.35 -1.33 15.25
N ILE A 247 -8.40 -2.14 14.81
CA ILE A 247 -7.30 -2.67 15.62
C ILE A 247 -6.01 -1.93 15.26
N ASP A 248 -5.37 -1.32 16.24
CA ASP A 248 -4.09 -0.62 16.10
C ASP A 248 -2.99 -1.60 15.66
N LEU A 249 -2.22 -1.24 14.62
CA LEU A 249 -1.04 -2.01 14.17
C LEU A 249 0.18 -1.86 15.10
N GLY A 250 0.03 -1.09 16.19
CA GLY A 250 0.95 -1.02 17.30
C GLY A 250 2.22 -0.23 17.01
N VAL A 251 3.00 -0.03 18.08
CA VAL A 251 4.20 0.84 18.08
C VAL A 251 5.29 0.42 17.08
N ALA A 252 5.33 -0.86 16.69
CA ALA A 252 6.28 -1.34 15.70
C ALA A 252 5.99 -0.73 14.31
N VAL A 253 4.71 -0.62 13.93
CA VAL A 253 4.27 -0.04 12.66
C VAL A 253 4.06 1.47 12.78
N ASN A 254 3.34 1.92 13.80
CA ASN A 254 2.96 3.32 14.00
C ASN A 254 4.04 4.20 14.65
N GLY A 255 5.15 3.59 15.07
CA GLY A 255 6.16 4.31 15.82
C GLY A 255 5.67 4.78 17.18
N LYS A 256 6.45 5.67 17.80
CA LYS A 256 6.02 6.41 19.00
C LYS A 256 5.39 7.72 18.55
N ASP A 257 4.34 8.15 19.25
CA ASP A 257 3.64 9.40 18.99
C ASP A 257 4.59 10.58 18.75
N GLY A 258 4.40 11.26 17.63
CA GLY A 258 5.17 12.45 17.23
C GLY A 258 6.61 12.19 16.80
N ARG A 259 7.05 10.92 16.72
CA ARG A 259 8.42 10.59 16.28
C ARG A 259 8.54 10.46 14.77
N TRP A 260 7.57 9.79 14.15
CA TRP A 260 7.52 9.47 12.74
C TRP A 260 6.09 9.62 12.23
N ASN A 261 5.96 9.86 10.94
CA ASN A 261 4.70 9.82 10.23
C ASN A 261 4.60 8.49 9.46
N GLN A 262 3.38 7.96 9.36
CA GLN A 262 3.07 6.82 8.52
C GLN A 262 1.76 7.06 7.79
N TRP A 263 1.73 6.75 6.50
CA TRP A 263 0.59 7.00 5.62
C TRP A 263 0.71 6.14 4.35
N GLY A 264 -0.27 6.23 3.44
CA GLY A 264 -0.23 5.56 2.14
C GLY A 264 -0.19 4.03 2.27
N ALA A 265 -1.22 3.42 2.88
CA ALA A 265 -1.30 1.97 3.01
C ALA A 265 -1.57 1.29 1.65
N HIS A 266 -0.81 0.24 1.33
CA HIS A 266 -1.03 -0.60 0.14
C HIS A 266 -0.77 -2.07 0.46
N LEU A 267 -1.52 -2.98 -0.17
CA LEU A 267 -1.31 -4.41 -0.02
C LEU A 267 -0.42 -4.97 -1.12
N SER A 268 0.45 -5.90 -0.74
CA SER A 268 1.11 -6.81 -1.67
C SER A 268 0.09 -7.69 -2.42
N PRO A 269 0.45 -8.29 -3.56
CA PRO A 269 -0.41 -9.24 -4.28
C PRO A 269 -0.74 -10.53 -3.49
N ASP A 270 0.02 -10.85 -2.44
CA ASP A 270 -0.29 -11.98 -1.56
C ASP A 270 -1.30 -11.64 -0.45
N HIS A 271 -1.68 -10.36 -0.35
CA HIS A 271 -2.60 -9.78 0.64
C HIS A 271 -2.19 -10.04 2.09
N ARG A 272 -0.90 -10.32 2.33
CA ARG A 272 -0.32 -10.65 3.64
C ARG A 272 0.80 -9.71 4.03
N THR A 273 1.27 -8.86 3.13
CA THR A 273 2.23 -7.81 3.41
C THR A 273 1.58 -6.44 3.20
N LEU A 274 1.70 -5.60 4.22
CA LEU A 274 1.38 -4.20 4.13
C LEU A 274 2.63 -3.45 3.69
N TYR A 275 2.48 -2.63 2.66
CA TYR A 275 3.40 -1.55 2.34
C TYR A 275 2.83 -0.23 2.83
N TYR A 276 3.69 0.66 3.31
CA TYR A 276 3.29 1.99 3.74
C TYR A 276 4.46 2.97 3.64
N THR A 277 4.14 4.25 3.55
CA THR A 277 5.10 5.35 3.50
C THR A 277 5.43 5.81 4.92
N SER A 278 6.70 6.06 5.23
CA SER A 278 7.11 6.64 6.51
C SER A 278 8.45 7.36 6.44
N ASP A 279 8.56 8.46 7.18
CA ASP A 279 9.79 9.23 7.44
C ASP A 279 10.72 8.59 8.49
N ARG A 280 10.43 7.33 8.87
CA ARG A 280 11.18 6.57 9.85
C ARG A 280 12.65 6.49 9.47
N THR A 281 13.50 6.71 10.47
CA THR A 281 14.95 6.56 10.35
C THR A 281 15.50 5.48 11.27
N THR A 282 16.64 4.92 10.88
CA THR A 282 17.35 3.94 11.69
C THR A 282 17.87 4.59 12.98
N PRO A 283 17.57 4.05 14.18
CA PRO A 283 18.07 4.58 15.43
C PRO A 283 19.60 4.68 15.47
N THR A 284 20.12 5.79 15.99
CA THR A 284 21.55 5.97 16.23
C THR A 284 21.89 5.64 17.68
N SER A 285 22.91 4.81 17.90
CA SER A 285 23.42 4.46 19.23
C SER A 285 24.77 5.12 19.52
N TYR A 286 25.06 5.38 20.80
CA TYR A 286 26.32 5.96 21.26
C TYR A 286 26.95 5.11 22.37
N PRO A 287 28.30 5.04 22.47
CA PRO A 287 29.27 5.63 21.53
C PRO A 287 29.26 4.91 20.18
N ARG A 288 29.71 5.61 19.12
CA ARG A 288 29.90 5.04 17.78
C ARG A 288 31.32 5.27 17.27
N THR A 289 31.84 4.35 16.48
CA THR A 289 33.15 4.51 15.81
C THR A 289 33.04 5.42 14.57
N PRO A 290 34.16 5.99 14.10
CA PRO A 290 34.18 6.73 12.83
C PRO A 290 33.65 5.92 11.63
N GLU A 291 33.92 4.61 11.58
CA GLU A 291 33.42 3.73 10.52
C GLU A 291 31.90 3.55 10.59
N GLN A 292 31.33 3.45 11.81
CA GLN A 292 29.88 3.44 12.00
C GLN A 292 29.24 4.76 11.54
N ALA A 293 29.89 5.90 11.83
CA ALA A 293 29.43 7.21 11.36
C ALA A 293 29.47 7.31 9.82
N GLN A 294 30.53 6.80 9.17
CA GLN A 294 30.63 6.81 7.71
C GLN A 294 29.57 5.92 7.05
N ARG A 295 29.28 4.74 7.64
CA ARG A 295 28.18 3.87 7.16
C ARG A 295 26.82 4.55 7.29
N GLN A 296 26.58 5.27 8.38
CA GLN A 296 25.36 6.04 8.55
C GLN A 296 25.27 7.16 7.50
N LEU A 297 26.33 7.93 7.27
CA LEU A 297 26.35 8.98 6.25
C LEU A 297 26.04 8.42 4.85
N ALA A 298 26.66 7.29 4.48
CA ALA A 298 26.39 6.64 3.21
C ALA A 298 24.93 6.18 3.09
N ARG A 299 24.32 5.68 4.17
CA ARG A 299 22.92 5.28 4.20
C ARG A 299 21.96 6.48 4.11
N MET A 300 22.26 7.58 4.79
CA MET A 300 21.52 8.85 4.69
C MET A 300 21.56 9.40 3.26
N GLN A 301 22.70 9.29 2.56
CA GLN A 301 22.81 9.71 1.16
C GLN A 301 22.01 8.82 0.19
N GLN A 302 21.64 7.60 0.60
CA GLN A 302 20.84 6.69 -0.20
C GLN A 302 19.34 6.80 0.09
N TRP A 303 18.92 6.77 1.35
CA TRP A 303 17.50 6.81 1.74
C TRP A 303 17.24 7.26 3.19
N ASP A 304 18.09 6.92 4.17
CA ASP A 304 17.84 7.12 5.61
C ASP A 304 18.04 8.59 6.06
N ASN A 305 17.49 9.54 5.32
CA ASN A 305 17.68 10.99 5.49
C ASN A 305 16.50 11.70 6.20
N GLY A 306 15.49 10.95 6.62
CA GLY A 306 14.27 11.48 7.25
C GLY A 306 13.24 12.02 6.26
N GLY A 307 13.43 11.81 4.97
CA GLY A 307 12.36 11.89 3.99
C GLY A 307 11.50 10.62 4.01
N ASP A 308 10.35 10.68 3.34
CA ASP A 308 9.47 9.55 3.18
C ASP A 308 10.13 8.43 2.37
N ASN A 309 9.96 7.20 2.83
CA ASN A 309 10.31 6.00 2.09
C ASN A 309 9.25 4.92 2.25
N ILE A 310 9.32 3.92 1.37
CA ILE A 310 8.43 2.76 1.39
C ILE A 310 8.97 1.72 2.37
N TRP A 311 8.13 1.34 3.33
CA TRP A 311 8.34 0.28 4.30
C TRP A 311 7.38 -0.87 4.03
N SER A 312 7.73 -2.06 4.51
CA SER A 312 6.89 -3.25 4.42
C SER A 312 6.84 -4.00 5.74
N VAL A 313 5.70 -4.60 6.07
CA VAL A 313 5.52 -5.40 7.27
C VAL A 313 4.53 -6.54 7.00
N SER A 314 4.73 -7.69 7.65
CA SER A 314 3.77 -8.79 7.56
C SER A 314 2.51 -8.49 8.37
N LEU A 315 1.35 -8.70 7.77
CA LEU A 315 0.04 -8.64 8.43
C LEU A 315 -0.34 -9.93 9.16
N ALA A 316 0.48 -10.98 9.05
CA ALA A 316 0.19 -12.29 9.64
C ALA A 316 -0.20 -12.25 11.14
N PRO A 317 0.40 -11.43 12.01
CA PRO A 317 -0.01 -11.35 13.42
C PRO A 317 -1.48 -10.98 13.62
N TRP A 318 -2.02 -10.06 12.81
CA TRP A 318 -3.41 -9.61 12.89
C TRP A 318 -4.36 -10.57 12.18
N LEU A 319 -4.00 -11.01 10.97
CA LEU A 319 -4.83 -11.94 10.18
C LEU A 319 -5.03 -13.27 10.90
N HIS A 320 -3.97 -13.84 11.50
CA HIS A 320 -4.06 -15.09 12.25
C HIS A 320 -4.83 -14.94 13.56
N ALA A 321 -4.66 -13.81 14.27
CA ALA A 321 -5.38 -13.56 15.51
C ALA A 321 -6.90 -13.50 15.28
N HIS A 322 -7.34 -12.88 14.18
CA HIS A 322 -8.75 -12.81 13.80
C HIS A 322 -9.32 -14.18 13.40
N HIS A 323 -8.62 -14.96 12.58
CA HIS A 323 -9.11 -16.30 12.22
C HIS A 323 -9.23 -17.23 13.44
N ALA A 324 -8.35 -17.09 14.44
CA ALA A 324 -8.41 -17.90 15.66
C ALA A 324 -9.58 -17.54 16.59
N THR A 325 -10.24 -16.39 16.38
CA THR A 325 -11.47 -16.01 17.11
C THR A 325 -12.75 -16.50 16.44
N ASP A 326 -12.75 -16.66 15.11
CA ASP A 326 -13.93 -17.14 14.35
C ASP A 326 -14.16 -18.65 14.49
N ASP A 327 -13.13 -19.42 14.81
CA ASP A 327 -13.21 -20.88 15.05
C ASP A 327 -13.74 -21.25 16.45
N ARG A 328 -14.24 -20.29 17.25
CA ARG A 328 -14.77 -20.51 18.61
C ARG A 328 -16.26 -20.21 18.70
#